data_AF-A0A925NGI2-F1
#
_entry.id   AF-A0A925NGI2-F1
#
_cell.length_a   1.000
_cell.length_b   1.000
_cell.length_c   1.000
_cell.angle_alpha   90.00
_cell.angle_beta   90.00
_cell.angle_gamma   90.00
#
_symmetry.space_group_name_H-M   'P 1'
#
loop_
_entity.id
_entity.type
_entity.pdbx_description
1 polymer ?
#
loop_
_entity_poly.entity_id
_entity_poly.type
_entity_poly.pdbx_seq_one_letter_code
_entity_poly.pdbx_strand_id
1 'polypeptide(L)'
;KQNGPPRESTVVDWTLQIVTALRYLHEQDPPIVHRDLTPDNLVKEDDGTIKIIDFGAANEFIGTATGTMVGKQAYIAPEQLRGKTVTQSDLYSLGCTIYFYLTGKEPEALSTSDPRELNPDVSKDLAELVIQLTQMEASDRYQSAAQLVPVLKMISASLSAIR
;
A
#
# COMPACT_ATOMS: atom_id res chain seq x y z
N LYS A 1 16.23 -13.64 7.07
CA LYS A 1 14.93 -13.87 7.76
C LYS A 1 15.05 -13.29 9.17
N GLN A 2 14.47 -12.11 9.42
CA GLN A 2 14.32 -11.59 10.79
C GLN A 2 12.98 -12.06 11.37
N ASN A 3 12.95 -12.20 12.69
CA ASN A 3 11.87 -12.75 13.50
C ASN A 3 10.68 -11.78 13.57
N GLY A 4 9.50 -12.23 13.13
CA GLY A 4 8.22 -11.52 13.30
C GLY A 4 7.97 -10.36 12.33
N PRO A 5 6.74 -9.80 12.32
CA PRO A 5 6.43 -8.61 11.54
C PRO A 5 7.35 -7.44 11.93
N PRO A 6 7.72 -6.55 10.99
CA PRO A 6 8.49 -5.36 11.29
C PRO A 6 7.80 -4.46 12.33
N ARG A 7 8.59 -3.64 13.03
CA ARG A 7 8.04 -2.62 13.95
C ARG A 7 7.19 -1.62 13.18
N GLU A 8 6.13 -1.11 13.80
CA GLU A 8 5.26 -0.08 13.19
C GLU A 8 6.06 1.12 12.68
N SER A 9 7.04 1.62 13.44
CA SER A 9 7.89 2.73 13.00
C SER A 9 8.61 2.42 11.68
N THR A 10 9.08 1.19 11.50
CA THR A 10 9.75 0.75 10.27
C THR A 10 8.77 0.66 9.11
N VAL A 11 7.54 0.17 9.35
CA VAL A 11 6.49 0.13 8.33
C VAL A 11 6.10 1.56 7.89
N VAL A 12 5.98 2.49 8.84
CA VAL A 12 5.70 3.91 8.55
C VAL A 12 6.83 4.56 7.75
N ASP A 13 8.09 4.30 8.10
CA ASP A 13 9.25 4.82 7.38
C ASP A 13 9.30 4.31 5.93
N TRP A 14 9.04 3.02 5.71
CA TRP A 14 8.93 2.44 4.37
C TRP A 14 7.76 3.05 3.60
N THR A 15 6.60 3.19 4.25
CA THR A 15 5.40 3.76 3.64
C THR A 15 5.63 5.20 3.18
N LEU A 16 6.35 6.02 3.96
CA LEU A 16 6.72 7.38 3.55
C LEU A 16 7.56 7.41 2.25
N GLN A 17 8.51 6.49 2.10
CA GLN A 17 9.31 6.38 0.88
C GLN A 17 8.45 5.96 -0.32
N ILE A 18 7.59 4.96 -0.13
CA ILE A 18 6.67 4.45 -1.17
C ILE A 18 5.70 5.55 -1.61
N VAL A 19 5.07 6.24 -0.65
CA VAL A 19 4.16 7.37 -0.93
C VAL A 19 4.87 8.50 -1.69
N THR A 20 6.14 8.76 -1.38
CA THR A 20 6.93 9.78 -2.10
C THR A 20 7.12 9.39 -3.57
N ALA A 21 7.40 8.12 -3.85
CA ALA A 21 7.52 7.61 -5.22
C ALA A 21 6.17 7.58 -5.95
N LEU A 22 5.10 7.10 -5.30
CA LEU A 22 3.74 7.10 -5.88
C LEU A 22 3.28 8.51 -6.22
N ARG A 23 3.53 9.49 -5.34
CA ARG A 23 3.22 10.89 -5.62
C ARG A 23 3.88 11.37 -6.92
N TYR A 24 5.18 11.08 -7.09
CA TYR A 24 5.89 11.45 -8.32
C TYR A 24 5.25 10.84 -9.56
N LEU A 25 4.87 9.56 -9.53
CA LEU A 25 4.22 8.87 -10.64
C LEU A 25 2.83 9.43 -10.95
N HIS A 26 2.03 9.69 -9.90
CA HIS A 26 0.67 10.20 -10.02
C HIS A 26 0.59 11.65 -10.50
N GLU A 27 1.67 12.42 -10.34
CA GLU A 27 1.78 13.82 -10.79
C GLU A 27 2.30 13.97 -12.23
N GLN A 28 2.61 12.87 -12.93
CA GLN A 28 2.95 12.91 -14.36
C GLN A 28 1.74 13.29 -15.23
N ASP A 29 2.00 13.71 -16.47
CA ASP A 29 0.96 14.04 -17.45
C ASP A 29 1.12 13.18 -18.73
N PRO A 30 0.26 12.15 -18.94
CA PRO A 30 -0.81 11.69 -18.05
C PRO A 30 -0.28 10.96 -16.79
N PRO A 31 -1.09 10.85 -15.72
CA PRO A 31 -0.68 10.14 -14.50
C PRO A 31 -0.27 8.69 -14.76
N ILE A 32 0.83 8.26 -14.13
CA ILE A 32 1.30 6.87 -14.20
C ILE A 32 0.78 6.13 -12.96
N VAL A 33 -0.03 5.09 -13.17
CA VAL A 33 -0.50 4.20 -12.09
C VAL A 33 0.30 2.91 -12.13
N HIS A 34 0.80 2.46 -10.97
CA HIS A 34 1.65 1.27 -10.86
C HIS A 34 0.87 -0.03 -11.10
N ARG A 35 -0.35 -0.13 -10.56
CA ARG A 35 -1.33 -1.24 -10.71
C ARG A 35 -0.97 -2.57 -10.03
N ASP A 36 0.28 -2.75 -9.63
CA ASP A 36 0.75 -3.99 -8.99
C ASP A 36 1.63 -3.71 -7.76
N LEU A 37 1.20 -2.79 -6.91
CA LEU A 37 1.96 -2.46 -5.71
C LEU A 37 1.77 -3.54 -4.64
N THR A 38 2.80 -4.34 -4.40
CA THR A 38 2.80 -5.48 -3.47
C THR A 38 4.12 -5.55 -2.71
N PRO A 39 4.22 -6.31 -1.60
CA PRO A 39 5.50 -6.52 -0.92
C PRO A 39 6.61 -7.04 -1.85
N ASP A 40 6.28 -7.89 -2.83
CA ASP A 40 7.25 -8.45 -3.78
C ASP A 40 7.85 -7.41 -4.73
N ASN A 41 7.11 -6.33 -5.00
CA ASN A 41 7.53 -5.23 -5.86
C ASN A 41 8.19 -4.08 -5.08
N LEU A 42 8.55 -4.32 -3.82
CA LEU A 42 9.24 -3.37 -2.94
C LEU A 42 10.59 -3.94 -2.51
N VAL A 43 11.66 -3.40 -3.08
CA VAL A 43 13.03 -3.82 -2.74
C VAL A 43 13.63 -2.87 -1.73
N LYS A 44 14.12 -3.43 -0.62
CA LYS A 44 14.93 -2.72 0.35
C LYS A 44 16.42 -2.86 -0.01
N GLU A 45 17.06 -1.73 -0.24
CA GLU A 45 18.51 -1.61 -0.46
C GLU A 45 19.28 -1.70 0.87
N ASP A 46 20.60 -1.95 0.79
CA ASP A 46 21.47 -2.07 1.97
C ASP A 46 21.54 -0.76 2.79
N ASP A 47 21.36 0.38 2.13
CA ASP A 47 21.32 1.70 2.77
C ASP A 47 19.96 2.02 3.44
N GLY A 48 18.99 1.11 3.33
CA GLY A 48 17.64 1.25 3.89
C GLY A 48 16.63 1.93 2.97
N THR A 49 17.03 2.30 1.74
CA THR A 49 16.13 2.84 0.73
C THR A 49 15.12 1.79 0.26
N ILE A 50 13.87 2.17 0.11
CA ILE A 50 12.82 1.36 -0.53
C ILE A 50 12.66 1.81 -1.98
N LYS A 51 12.80 0.87 -2.91
CA LYS A 51 12.53 1.09 -4.34
C LYS A 51 11.32 0.30 -4.77
N ILE A 52 10.43 0.97 -5.51
CA ILE A 52 9.35 0.33 -6.24
C ILE A 52 9.96 -0.23 -7.53
N ILE A 53 9.76 -1.52 -7.77
CA ILE A 53 10.20 -2.23 -8.97
C ILE A 53 9.00 -2.77 -9.74
N ASP A 54 9.26 -3.26 -10.96
CA ASP A 54 8.29 -3.94 -11.82
C ASP A 54 7.04 -3.11 -12.17
N PHE A 55 7.23 -2.20 -13.13
CA PHE A 55 6.16 -1.43 -13.77
C PHE A 55 5.47 -2.21 -14.90
N GLY A 56 5.64 -3.54 -14.98
CA GLY A 56 5.08 -4.37 -16.06
C GLY A 56 3.57 -4.21 -16.21
N ALA A 57 2.84 -4.15 -15.09
CA ALA A 57 1.39 -3.97 -15.06
C ALA A 57 0.93 -2.56 -15.50
N ALA A 58 1.80 -1.54 -15.40
CA ALA A 58 1.49 -0.20 -15.90
C ALA A 58 1.29 -0.19 -17.43
N ASN A 59 1.96 -1.11 -18.14
CA ASN A 59 1.89 -1.26 -19.60
C ASN A 59 0.83 -2.26 -20.11
N GLU A 60 0.29 -3.16 -19.28
CA GLU A 60 -0.42 -4.36 -19.76
C GLU A 60 -1.93 -4.24 -20.03
N PHE A 61 -2.56 -3.05 -19.99
CA PHE A 61 -3.99 -2.94 -20.34
C PHE A 61 -4.27 -2.82 -21.86
N ILE A 62 -3.52 -3.58 -22.67
CA ILE A 62 -3.98 -4.09 -23.98
C ILE A 62 -3.98 -5.61 -23.91
N GLY A 63 -4.86 -6.19 -23.10
CA GLY A 63 -5.12 -7.63 -23.15
C GLY A 63 -5.18 -8.31 -21.79
N THR A 64 -6.14 -9.21 -21.68
CA THR A 64 -6.38 -10.13 -20.56
C THR A 64 -5.10 -10.90 -20.18
N ALA A 65 -4.39 -10.46 -19.15
CA ALA A 65 -3.27 -11.21 -18.60
C ALA A 65 -3.79 -12.27 -17.60
N THR A 66 -3.84 -13.53 -18.06
CA THR A 66 -4.22 -14.73 -17.31
C THR A 66 -3.04 -15.47 -16.68
N GLY A 67 -1.91 -14.80 -16.44
CA GLY A 67 -0.71 -15.40 -15.87
C GLY A 67 -0.42 -14.91 -14.45
N THR A 68 -0.10 -15.83 -13.53
CA THR A 68 0.43 -15.56 -12.16
C THR A 68 -0.52 -14.93 -11.12
N MET A 69 -1.83 -15.11 -11.27
CA MET A 69 -2.84 -14.35 -10.49
C MET A 69 -3.18 -14.89 -9.08
N VAL A 70 -2.64 -16.03 -8.64
CA VAL A 70 -3.17 -16.74 -7.44
C VAL A 70 -2.79 -16.09 -6.09
N GLY A 71 -1.84 -15.14 -6.05
CA GLY A 71 -1.49 -14.38 -4.82
C GLY A 71 -1.76 -12.88 -4.88
N LYS A 72 -1.62 -12.27 -6.06
CA LYS A 72 -1.74 -10.81 -6.24
C LYS A 72 -3.19 -10.30 -6.17
N GLN A 73 -4.20 -11.18 -6.29
CA GLN A 73 -5.62 -10.79 -6.23
C GLN A 73 -6.00 -10.05 -4.94
N ALA A 74 -5.34 -10.36 -3.82
CA ALA A 74 -5.56 -9.71 -2.53
C ALA A 74 -5.24 -8.20 -2.55
N TYR A 75 -4.42 -7.75 -3.50
CA TYR A 75 -3.97 -6.36 -3.63
C TYR A 75 -4.72 -5.59 -4.72
N ILE A 76 -5.51 -6.28 -5.56
CA ILE A 76 -6.16 -5.64 -6.70
C ILE A 76 -7.34 -4.78 -6.22
N ALA A 77 -7.26 -3.48 -6.49
CA ALA A 77 -8.34 -2.55 -6.18
C ALA A 77 -9.64 -2.91 -6.95
N PRO A 78 -10.84 -2.74 -6.35
CA PRO A 78 -12.11 -3.12 -6.99
C PRO A 78 -12.35 -2.49 -8.37
N GLU A 79 -11.96 -1.23 -8.53
CA GLU A 79 -12.08 -0.49 -9.79
C GLU A 79 -11.10 -0.96 -10.88
N GLN A 80 -9.95 -1.53 -10.49
CA GLN A 80 -8.98 -2.09 -11.43
C GLN A 80 -9.54 -3.34 -12.12
N LEU A 81 -10.27 -4.20 -11.39
CA LEU A 81 -10.98 -5.34 -12.00
C LEU A 81 -12.07 -4.91 -12.98
N ARG A 82 -12.61 -3.70 -12.82
CA ARG A 82 -13.62 -3.11 -13.71
C ARG A 82 -12.99 -2.37 -14.91
N GLY A 83 -11.67 -2.37 -15.04
CA GLY A 83 -10.93 -1.63 -16.06
C GLY A 83 -10.98 -0.10 -15.86
N LYS A 84 -11.26 0.37 -14.64
CA LYS A 84 -11.39 1.79 -14.29
C LYS A 84 -10.28 2.22 -13.31
N THR A 85 -9.06 1.77 -13.57
CA THR A 85 -7.90 2.09 -12.73
C THR A 85 -7.71 3.59 -12.61
N VAL A 86 -7.49 4.05 -11.38
CA VAL A 86 -7.17 5.44 -11.02
C VAL A 86 -5.95 5.45 -10.09
N THR A 87 -5.39 6.62 -9.78
CA THR A 87 -4.23 6.72 -8.87
C THR A 87 -4.53 6.16 -7.47
N GLN A 88 -5.78 6.24 -7.01
CA GLN A 88 -6.26 5.64 -5.77
C GLN A 88 -6.20 4.11 -5.77
N SER A 89 -6.09 3.44 -6.93
CA SER A 89 -5.91 1.99 -7.01
C SER A 89 -4.55 1.56 -6.43
N ASP A 90 -3.51 2.37 -6.61
CA ASP A 90 -2.21 2.13 -5.96
C ASP A 90 -2.31 2.37 -4.44
N LEU A 91 -3.17 3.28 -3.99
CA LEU A 91 -3.36 3.55 -2.56
C LEU A 91 -4.08 2.39 -1.86
N TYR A 92 -5.03 1.73 -2.53
CA TYR A 92 -5.63 0.49 -2.03
C TYR A 92 -4.58 -0.60 -1.87
N SER A 93 -3.78 -0.81 -2.93
CA SER A 93 -2.70 -1.80 -2.94
C SER A 93 -1.64 -1.51 -1.85
N LEU A 94 -1.37 -0.22 -1.57
CA LEU A 94 -0.53 0.21 -0.46
C LEU A 94 -1.13 -0.17 0.89
N GLY A 95 -2.43 0.04 1.09
CA GLY A 95 -3.14 -0.38 2.29
C GLY A 95 -3.01 -1.89 2.54
N CYS A 96 -3.24 -2.70 1.51
CA CYS A 96 -3.03 -4.15 1.54
C CYS A 96 -1.58 -4.52 1.90
N THR A 97 -0.60 -3.82 1.34
CA THR A 97 0.82 -4.01 1.63
C THR A 97 1.16 -3.70 3.10
N ILE A 98 0.62 -2.61 3.64
CA ILE A 98 0.80 -2.25 5.06
C ILE A 98 0.16 -3.30 5.96
N TYR A 99 -1.07 -3.75 5.64
CA TYR A 99 -1.73 -4.83 6.36
C TYR A 99 -0.87 -6.09 6.44
N PHE A 100 -0.29 -6.50 5.30
CA PHE A 100 0.60 -7.66 5.24
C PHE A 100 1.83 -7.47 6.14
N TYR A 101 2.49 -6.31 6.10
CA TYR A 101 3.64 -6.05 6.97
C TYR A 101 3.29 -6.09 8.46
N LEU A 102 2.08 -5.67 8.84
CA LEU A 102 1.66 -5.62 10.24
C LEU A 102 1.18 -6.97 10.79
N THR A 103 0.67 -7.85 9.94
CA THR A 103 0.03 -9.11 10.35
C THR A 103 0.79 -10.37 9.91
N GLY A 104 1.64 -10.26 8.89
CA GLY A 104 2.28 -11.40 8.22
C GLY A 104 1.29 -12.27 7.44
N LYS A 105 0.09 -11.76 7.14
CA LYS A 105 -0.97 -12.45 6.41
C LYS A 105 -1.42 -11.62 5.23
N GLU A 106 -1.73 -12.29 4.12
CA GLU A 106 -2.37 -11.66 2.97
C GLU A 106 -3.74 -11.11 3.40
N PRO A 107 -4.13 -9.91 2.94
CA PRO A 107 -5.48 -9.41 3.18
C PRO A 107 -6.52 -10.27 2.44
N GLU A 108 -7.76 -10.21 2.90
CA GLU A 108 -8.86 -10.77 2.13
C GLU A 108 -9.07 -9.92 0.86
N ALA A 109 -9.25 -10.59 -0.28
CA ALA A 109 -9.42 -9.89 -1.55
C ALA A 109 -10.77 -9.16 -1.58
N LEU A 110 -10.77 -7.93 -2.12
CA LEU A 110 -11.98 -7.12 -2.31
C LEU A 110 -12.74 -6.86 -1.00
N SER A 111 -11.99 -6.61 0.07
CA SER A 111 -12.53 -6.16 1.35
C SER A 111 -11.77 -4.95 1.90
N THR A 112 -12.38 -4.29 2.88
CA THR A 112 -11.68 -3.35 3.76
C THR A 112 -10.94 -4.15 4.82
N SER A 113 -9.68 -3.83 5.07
CA SER A 113 -8.81 -4.57 5.98
C SER A 113 -8.58 -3.82 7.29
N ASP A 114 -8.79 -4.49 8.43
CA ASP A 114 -8.36 -4.01 9.76
C ASP A 114 -7.24 -4.91 10.32
N PRO A 115 -5.98 -4.43 10.41
CA PRO A 115 -4.88 -5.24 10.92
C PRO A 115 -5.05 -5.63 12.40
N ARG A 116 -5.88 -4.91 13.18
CA ARG A 116 -6.09 -5.19 14.60
C ARG A 116 -6.92 -6.45 14.86
N GLU A 117 -7.63 -6.97 13.85
CA GLU A 117 -8.32 -8.25 13.95
C GLU A 117 -7.35 -9.43 14.12
N LEU A 118 -6.15 -9.33 13.55
CA LEU A 118 -5.10 -10.35 13.67
C LEU A 118 -3.95 -9.94 14.60
N ASN A 119 -3.66 -8.65 14.69
CA ASN A 119 -2.62 -8.10 15.54
C ASN A 119 -3.16 -6.94 16.40
N PRO A 120 -3.78 -7.22 17.55
CA PRO A 120 -4.41 -6.20 18.41
C PRO A 120 -3.46 -5.11 18.95
N ASP A 121 -2.15 -5.35 18.90
CA ASP A 121 -1.10 -4.45 19.38
C ASP A 121 -0.79 -3.31 18.40
N VAL A 122 -1.20 -3.43 17.13
CA VAL A 122 -1.04 -2.35 16.13
C VAL A 122 -1.71 -1.07 16.61
N SER A 123 -1.02 0.06 16.57
CA SER A 123 -1.58 1.35 17.01
C SER A 123 -2.89 1.70 16.27
N LYS A 124 -3.79 2.43 16.96
CA LYS A 124 -5.08 2.82 16.38
C LYS A 124 -4.91 3.68 15.12
N ASP A 125 -4.01 4.66 15.18
CA ASP A 125 -3.77 5.58 14.06
C ASP A 125 -3.27 4.83 12.80
N LEU A 126 -2.41 3.82 12.97
CA LEU A 126 -1.92 3.03 11.85
C LEU A 126 -3.00 2.07 11.31
N ALA A 127 -3.81 1.48 12.18
CA ALA A 127 -4.93 0.65 11.77
C ALA A 127 -5.97 1.46 10.98
N GLU A 128 -6.30 2.66 11.45
CA GLU A 128 -7.27 3.55 10.80
C GLU A 128 -6.78 4.03 9.43
N LEU A 129 -5.46 4.25 9.28
CA LEU A 129 -4.84 4.47 7.97
C LEU A 129 -5.06 3.28 7.01
N VAL A 130 -4.83 2.04 7.47
CA VAL A 130 -5.04 0.83 6.63
C VAL A 130 -6.51 0.68 6.23
N ILE A 131 -7.43 0.87 7.18
CA ILE A 131 -8.88 0.83 6.94
C ILE A 131 -9.28 1.88 5.89
N GLN A 132 -8.75 3.11 5.99
CA GLN A 132 -9.06 4.19 5.06
C GLN A 132 -8.48 3.94 3.66
N LEU A 133 -7.27 3.38 3.57
CA LEU A 133 -6.64 3.03 2.29
C LEU A 133 -7.37 1.88 1.59
N THR A 134 -7.93 0.94 2.34
CA THR A 134 -8.60 -0.26 1.80
C THR A 134 -10.11 -0.11 1.65
N GLN A 135 -10.66 1.12 1.69
CA GLN A 135 -12.06 1.35 1.38
C GLN A 135 -12.41 0.88 -0.04
N MET A 136 -13.57 0.25 -0.18
CA MET A 136 -13.99 -0.37 -1.45
C MET A 136 -14.22 0.64 -2.57
N GLU A 137 -14.80 1.80 -2.24
CA GLU A 137 -14.98 2.89 -3.19
C GLU A 137 -13.77 3.82 -3.19
N ALA A 138 -13.20 4.09 -4.37
CA ALA A 138 -12.01 4.93 -4.51
C ALA A 138 -12.23 6.38 -4.03
N SER A 139 -13.47 6.87 -4.07
CA SER A 139 -13.85 8.19 -3.53
C SER A 139 -13.76 8.27 -2.01
N ASP A 140 -13.83 7.13 -1.32
CA ASP A 140 -13.84 7.07 0.14
C ASP A 140 -12.43 6.93 0.71
N ARG A 141 -11.41 6.76 -0.15
CA ARG A 141 -10.00 6.73 0.23
C ARG A 141 -9.39 8.13 0.26
N TYR A 142 -8.10 8.22 0.58
CA TYR A 142 -7.30 9.39 0.27
C TYR A 142 -7.28 9.63 -1.24
N GLN A 143 -7.41 10.89 -1.65
CA GLN A 143 -7.55 11.28 -3.05
C GLN A 143 -6.21 11.52 -3.75
N SER A 144 -5.10 11.52 -3.01
CA SER A 144 -3.75 11.55 -3.57
C SER A 144 -2.71 11.03 -2.58
N ALA A 145 -1.59 10.53 -3.09
CA ALA A 145 -0.43 10.17 -2.27
C ALA A 145 0.08 11.36 -1.43
N ALA A 146 -0.05 12.60 -1.93
CA ALA A 146 0.34 13.80 -1.20
C ALA A 146 -0.41 13.98 0.13
N GLN A 147 -1.68 13.55 0.23
CA GLN A 147 -2.47 13.62 1.46
C GLN A 147 -1.94 12.69 2.57
N LEU A 148 -1.22 11.62 2.21
CA LEU A 148 -0.70 10.63 3.16
C LEU A 148 0.55 11.11 3.91
N VAL A 149 1.35 11.99 3.30
CA VAL A 149 2.60 12.48 3.91
C VAL A 149 2.39 13.12 5.29
N PRO A 150 1.45 14.07 5.50
CA PRO A 150 1.22 14.62 6.83
C PRO A 150 0.67 13.59 7.81
N VAL A 151 -0.20 12.66 7.36
CA VAL A 151 -0.77 11.59 8.20
C VAL A 151 0.33 10.68 8.74
N LEU A 152 1.21 10.20 7.87
CA LEU A 152 2.33 9.32 8.24
C LEU A 152 3.33 10.01 9.17
N LYS A 153 3.59 11.31 8.98
CA LYS A 153 4.44 12.09 9.90
C LYS A 153 3.83 12.20 11.29
N MET A 154 2.51 12.39 11.38
CA MET A 154 1.81 12.40 12.67
C MET A 154 1.90 11.04 13.36
N ILE A 155 1.66 9.94 12.63
CA ILE A 155 1.78 8.58 13.17
C ILE A 155 3.22 8.31 13.66
N SER A 156 4.23 8.67 12.87
CA SER A 156 5.65 8.52 13.25
C SER A 156 6.00 9.29 14.53
N ALA A 157 5.50 10.52 14.68
CA ALA A 157 5.67 11.32 15.90
C ALA A 157 4.99 10.65 17.12
N SER A 158 3.75 10.17 16.98
CA SER A 158 3.03 9.46 18.03
C SER A 158 3.77 8.19 18.48
N LEU A 159 4.26 7.38 17.54
CA LEU A 159 5.04 6.16 17.83
C LEU A 159 6.37 6.46 18.53
N SER A 160 6.97 7.62 18.26
CA SER A 160 8.22 8.05 18.89
C SER A 160 8.01 8.56 20.32
N ALA A 161 6.84 9.15 20.61
CA ALA A 161 6.49 9.69 21.93
C ALA A 161 6.13 8.62 22.98
N ILE A 162 5.86 7.38 22.54
CA ILE A 162 5.49 6.24 23.41
C ILE A 162 6.74 5.48 23.91
N ARG A 163 7.95 5.87 23.48
CA ARG A 163 9.23 5.28 23.92
C ARG A 163 9.79 5.89 25.19
#